data_AF-A0A7X7EYP7-F1
#
_entry.id   AF-A0A7X7EYP7-F1
#
_cell.length_a   1.000
_cell.length_b   1.000
_cell.length_c   1.000
_cell.angle_alpha   90.00
_cell.angle_beta   90.00
_cell.angle_gamma   90.00
#
_symmetry.space_group_name_H-M   'P 1'
#
loop_
_entity.id
_entity.type
_entity.pdbx_description
1 polymer ?
#
loop_
_entity_poly.entity_id
_entity_poly.type
_entity_poly.pdbx_seq_one_letter_code
_entity_poly.pdbx_strand_id
1 'polypeptide(L)' 'MGNWIYQLRITLIESRPRIWRRILVEEDILLSDLHKII' A
#
# COMPACT_ATOMS: atom_id res chain seq x y z
N MET A 1 -19.14 8.53 -11.62
CA MET A 1 -18.69 7.23 -11.09
C MET A 1 -17.48 7.55 -10.24
N GLY A 2 -17.47 7.16 -8.96
CA GLY A 2 -16.33 7.45 -8.08
C GLY A 2 -15.19 6.48 -8.36
N ASN A 3 -13.96 6.97 -8.32
CA ASN A 3 -12.78 6.11 -8.39
C ASN A 3 -12.79 5.15 -7.20
N TRP A 4 -12.37 3.90 -7.43
CA TRP A 4 -12.26 2.92 -6.38
C TRP A 4 -11.02 3.19 -5.52
N ILE A 5 -11.16 2.97 -4.20
CA ILE A 5 -10.05 3.07 -3.25
C ILE A 5 -9.66 1.66 -2.81
N TYR A 6 -8.42 1.26 -3.07
CA TYR A 6 -7.87 0.00 -2.57
C TYR A 6 -7.25 0.18 -1.19
N GLN A 7 -7.53 -0.77 -0.29
CA GLN A 7 -6.86 -0.87 1.01
C GLN A 7 -5.78 -1.94 0.97
N LEU A 8 -4.51 -1.51 1.01
CA LEU A 8 -3.36 -2.41 0.96
C LEU A 8 -2.77 -2.62 2.36
N ARG A 9 -2.41 -3.87 2.68
CA ARG A 9 -1.59 -4.20 3.85
C ARG A 9 -0.19 -4.56 3.40
N ILE A 10 0.78 -3.74 3.78
CA ILE A 10 2.21 -3.97 3.51
C ILE A 10 2.84 -4.56 4.78
N THR A 11 3.59 -5.63 4.63
CA THR A 11 4.27 -6.31 5.73
C THR A 11 5.76 -6.36 5.45
N LEU A 12 6.59 -5.91 6.39
CA LEU A 12 8.03 -6.09 6.30
C LEU A 12 8.36 -7.55 6.61
N ILE A 13 8.80 -8.27 5.58
CA ILE A 13 9.24 -9.65 5.72
C ILE A 13 10.42 -9.74 6.69
N GLU A 14 10.55 -10.87 7.36
CA GLU A 14 11.68 -11.18 8.26
C GLU A 14 11.84 -10.27 9.49
N SER A 15 10.92 -9.31 9.72
CA SER A 15 10.93 -8.48 10.92
C SER A 15 10.34 -9.21 12.13
N ARG A 16 11.05 -9.14 13.28
CA ARG A 16 10.58 -9.61 14.59
C ARG A 16 10.80 -8.49 15.63
N PRO A 17 9.72 -7.86 16.14
CA PRO A 17 8.30 -8.15 15.91
C PRO A 17 7.84 -7.82 14.48
N ARG A 18 6.67 -8.34 14.08
CA ARG A 18 6.09 -8.11 12.76
C ARG A 18 5.79 -6.61 12.56
N ILE A 19 6.46 -5.98 11.61
CA ILE A 19 6.18 -4.60 11.20
C ILE A 19 5.23 -4.64 10.00
N TRP A 20 4.13 -3.89 10.07
CA TRP A 20 3.18 -3.75 8.98
C TRP A 20 2.56 -2.35 8.94
N ARG A 21 2.09 -1.96 7.76
CA ARG A 21 1.37 -0.70 7.51
C ARG A 21 0.14 -0.97 6.67
N ARG A 22 -0.87 -0.12 6.81
CA ARG A 22 -2.08 -0.12 5.97
C ARG A 22 -2.18 1.23 5.30
N ILE A 23 -2.37 1.21 3.98
CA ILE A 23 -2.51 2.43 3.16
C ILE A 23 -3.77 2.32 2.28
N LEU A 24 -4.32 3.47 1.93
CA LEU A 24 -5.40 3.62 0.96
C LEU A 24 -4.81 4.26 -0.30
N VAL A 25 -5.11 3.69 -1.47
CA VAL A 25 -4.64 4.21 -2.76
C VAL A 25 -5.77 4.21 -3.77
N GLU A 26 -5.75 5.17 -4.68
CA GLU A 26 -6.64 5.23 -5.84
C GLU A 26 -6.39 4.01 -6.76
N GLU A 27 -7.41 3.60 -7.50
CA GLU A 27 -7.34 2.42 -8.37
C GLU A 27 -6.37 2.55 -9.54
N ASP A 28 -6.07 3.77 -9.95
CA ASP A 28 -5.24 4.12 -11.09
C ASP A 28 -3.79 4.48 -10.70
N ILE A 29 -3.41 4.26 -9.43
CA ILE A 29 -2.04 4.53 -8.96
C ILE A 29 -1.00 3.72 -9.77
N LEU A 30 0.02 4.41 -10.28
CA LEU A 30 1.14 3.76 -10.95
C LEU A 30 2.04 3.03 -9.93
N LEU A 31 2.62 1.91 -10.32
CA LEU A 31 3.57 1.18 -9.48
C LEU A 31 4.78 2.03 -9.07
N SER A 32 5.24 2.94 -9.94
CA SER A 32 6.31 3.89 -9.64
C SER A 32 5.94 4.88 -8.54
N ASP A 33 4.67 5.25 -8.43
CA ASP A 33 4.19 6.17 -7.40
C ASP A 33 3.86 5.41 -6.12
N LEU A 34 3.32 4.19 -6.23
CA LEU A 34 3.17 3.27 -5.10
C LEU A 34 4.53 3.00 -4.43
N HIS A 35 5.61 2.81 -5.20
CA HIS A 35 6.96 2.63 -4.67
C HIS A 35 7.46 3.81 -3.83
N LYS A 36 7.00 5.04 -4.09
CA LYS A 36 7.37 6.22 -3.28
C LYS A 36 6.63 6.28 -1.93
N ILE A 37 5.50 5.58 -1.82
CA ILE A 37 4.66 5.54 -0.60
C ILE A 37 5.15 4.45 0.38
N ILE A 38 5.73 3.37 -0.14
CA ILE A 38 6.24 2.22 0.62
C ILE A 38 7.64 2.51 1.17
#